data_AF-A0A0B7ABZ9-F1
#
_entry.id   AF-A0A0B7ABZ9-F1
#
_cell.length_a   1.000
_cell.length_b   1.000
_cell.length_c   1.000
_cell.angle_alpha   90.00
_cell.angle_beta   90.00
_cell.angle_gamma   90.00
#
_symmetry.space_group_name_H-M   'P 1'
#
loop_
_entity.id
_entity.type
_entity.pdbx_description
1 polymer ?
#
loop_
_entity_poly.entity_id
_entity_poly.type
_entity_poly.pdbx_seq_one_letter_code
_entity_poly.pdbx_strand_id
1 'polypeptide(L)'
;TDTESLRIYLETNIIMILAVCVGLAMILSVAVGHEIPDTTVAFSAILSKHTNLPKGAVVVFDTVYINFGNGYNSKTGVFTATKAGVYVFHLHTLSAFKGVAYVGLFLNDVQRVSSFGKTDNAFASGGMLSPVFITCH
;
A
#
# COMPACT_ATOMS: atom_id res chain seq x y z
N THR A 1 46.31 43.95 12.31
CA THR A 1 46.48 43.01 11.19
C THR A 1 46.41 41.56 11.65
N ASP A 2 47.00 41.19 12.79
CA ASP A 2 47.01 39.79 13.25
C ASP A 2 45.65 39.25 13.73
N THR A 3 44.86 40.09 14.41
CA THR A 3 43.54 39.71 14.95
C THR A 3 42.47 39.49 13.87
N GLU A 4 42.50 40.28 12.80
CA GLU A 4 41.60 40.15 11.64
C GLU A 4 41.93 38.88 10.83
N SER A 5 43.23 38.60 10.61
CA SER A 5 43.68 37.38 9.95
C SER A 5 43.30 36.11 10.71
N LEU A 6 43.39 36.13 12.05
CA LEU A 6 42.94 35.04 12.91
C LEU A 6 41.42 34.84 12.87
N ARG A 7 40.63 35.93 12.79
CA ARG A 7 39.17 35.88 12.63
C ARG A 7 38.76 35.23 11.32
N ILE A 8 39.35 35.67 10.20
CA ILE A 8 39.09 35.11 8.86
C ILE A 8 39.48 33.63 8.80
N TYR A 9 40.62 33.27 9.39
CA TYR A 9 41.06 31.88 9.47
C TYR A 9 40.06 31.02 10.26
N LEU A 10 39.56 31.51 11.39
CA LEU A 10 38.58 30.79 12.20
C LEU A 10 37.23 30.65 11.49
N GLU A 11 36.72 31.71 10.86
CA GLU A 11 35.47 31.69 10.10
C GLU A 11 35.53 30.70 8.93
N THR A 12 36.62 30.72 8.17
CA THR A 12 36.81 29.82 7.02
C THR A 12 36.89 28.35 7.47
N ASN A 13 37.59 28.07 8.59
CA ASN A 13 37.67 26.71 9.15
C ASN A 13 36.33 26.24 9.70
N ILE A 14 35.56 27.10 10.37
CA ILE A 14 34.22 26.78 10.86
C ILE A 14 33.30 26.45 9.68
N ILE A 15 33.30 27.26 8.62
CA ILE A 15 32.48 27.02 7.42
C ILE A 15 32.85 25.69 6.75
N MET A 16 34.14 25.39 6.66
CA MET A 16 34.63 24.13 6.07
C MET A 16 34.22 22.91 6.90
N ILE A 17 34.31 22.98 8.24
CA ILE A 17 33.85 21.91 9.14
C ILE A 17 32.35 21.69 8.98
N LEU A 18 31.55 22.77 8.97
CA LEU A 18 30.10 22.68 8.79
C LEU A 18 29.73 22.03 7.44
N ALA A 19 30.42 22.40 6.35
CA ALA A 19 30.17 21.81 5.03
C ALA A 19 30.44 20.30 5.01
N VAL A 20 31.52 19.84 5.66
CA VAL A 20 31.84 18.41 5.78
C VAL A 20 30.80 17.69 6.64
N CYS A 21 30.38 18.25 7.76
CA CYS A 21 29.34 17.67 8.63
C CYS A 21 28.02 17.52 7.88
N VAL A 22 27.62 18.54 7.11
CA VAL A 22 26.39 18.50 6.30
C VAL A 22 26.51 17.42 5.21
N GLY A 23 27.63 17.37 4.49
CA GLY A 23 27.87 16.35 3.47
C GLY A 23 27.83 14.92 4.04
N LEU A 24 28.46 14.69 5.19
CA LEU A 24 28.41 13.41 5.89
C LEU A 24 26.99 13.05 6.33
N ALA A 25 26.25 13.99 6.92
CA ALA A 25 24.86 13.75 7.35
C ALA A 25 23.95 13.38 6.18
N MET A 26 24.13 14.01 5.01
CA MET A 26 23.39 13.64 3.80
C MET A 26 23.75 12.23 3.33
N ILE A 27 25.05 11.88 3.29
CA ILE A 27 25.50 10.54 2.89
C ILE A 27 24.96 9.47 3.85
N LEU A 28 24.98 9.73 5.16
CA LEU A 28 24.39 8.87 6.18
C LEU A 28 22.89 8.71 5.97
N SER A 29 22.15 9.79 5.69
CA SER A 29 20.71 9.72 5.43
C SER A 29 20.36 8.95 4.15
N VAL A 30 21.24 8.94 3.15
CA VAL A 30 21.06 8.15 1.91
C VAL A 30 21.45 6.68 2.14
N ALA A 31 22.46 6.42 2.96
CA ALA A 31 22.94 5.09 3.30
C ALA A 31 21.98 4.34 4.24
N VAL A 32 21.28 5.07 5.13
CA VAL A 32 20.08 4.57 5.79
C VAL A 32 18.98 4.54 4.73
N GLY A 33 18.95 3.46 3.94
CA GLY A 33 17.87 3.20 3.01
C GLY A 33 16.54 3.40 3.73
N HIS A 34 15.55 4.00 3.05
CA HIS A 34 14.22 4.17 3.61
C HIS A 34 13.61 2.79 3.88
N GLU A 35 13.87 2.24 5.07
CA GLU A 35 13.18 1.07 5.56
C GLU A 35 11.73 1.48 5.77
N ILE A 36 10.84 0.82 5.05
CA ILE A 36 9.41 0.99 5.24
C ILE A 36 9.15 0.71 6.72
N PRO A 37 8.54 1.65 7.47
CA PRO A 37 8.32 1.46 8.89
C PRO A 37 7.65 0.12 9.12
N ASP A 38 8.11 -0.66 10.09
CA ASP A 38 7.50 -1.95 10.45
C ASP A 38 6.00 -1.79 10.83
N THR A 39 5.55 -0.56 11.06
CA THR A 39 4.16 -0.14 11.24
C THR A 39 3.29 -0.10 9.98
N THR A 40 3.89 -0.20 8.78
CA THR A 40 3.17 -0.06 7.52
C THR A 40 2.40 -1.34 7.17
N VAL A 41 1.08 -1.21 6.99
CA VAL A 41 0.22 -2.30 6.54
C VAL A 41 -0.48 -1.87 5.26
N ALA A 42 -0.17 -2.55 4.15
CA ALA A 42 -0.79 -2.30 2.85
C ALA A 42 -0.61 -3.50 1.92
N PHE A 43 -1.58 -3.75 1.06
CA PHE A 43 -1.45 -4.76 0.01
C PHE A 43 -2.04 -4.24 -1.32
N SER A 44 -1.55 -4.81 -2.42
CA SER A 44 -2.15 -4.65 -3.74
C SER A 44 -1.98 -5.96 -4.49
N ALA A 45 -3.10 -6.46 -5.02
CA ALA A 45 -3.13 -7.72 -5.74
C ALA A 45 -4.15 -7.65 -6.88
N ILE A 46 -3.92 -8.45 -7.93
CA ILE A 46 -4.79 -8.58 -9.08
C ILE A 46 -5.10 -10.05 -9.36
N LEU A 47 -6.17 -10.25 -10.11
CA LEU A 47 -6.52 -11.55 -10.65
C LEU A 47 -5.92 -11.64 -12.06
N SER A 48 -4.97 -12.55 -12.27
CA SER A 48 -4.17 -12.60 -13.50
C SER A 48 -4.97 -13.03 -14.75
N LYS A 49 -6.14 -13.66 -14.55
CA LYS A 49 -6.95 -14.26 -15.61
C LYS A 49 -8.43 -14.06 -15.34
N HIS A 50 -9.22 -14.00 -16.41
CA HIS A 50 -10.67 -14.10 -16.31
C HIS A 50 -11.05 -15.41 -15.62
N THR A 51 -11.83 -15.30 -14.55
CA THR A 51 -12.18 -16.46 -13.72
C THR A 51 -13.69 -16.47 -13.49
N ASN A 52 -14.29 -17.64 -13.65
CA ASN A 52 -15.66 -17.90 -13.26
C ASN A 52 -15.66 -18.51 -11.86
N LEU A 53 -16.26 -17.82 -10.90
CA LEU A 53 -16.35 -18.26 -9.52
C LEU A 53 -17.80 -18.67 -9.20
N PRO A 54 -18.01 -19.76 -8.43
CA PRO A 54 -19.33 -20.08 -7.95
C PRO A 54 -19.83 -19.01 -6.96
N LYS A 55 -21.14 -18.91 -6.80
CA LYS A 55 -21.75 -17.96 -5.87
C LYS A 55 -21.22 -18.19 -4.45
N GLY A 56 -20.74 -17.12 -3.81
CA GLY A 56 -20.22 -17.17 -2.45
C GLY A 56 -18.76 -17.61 -2.33
N ALA A 57 -18.07 -17.93 -3.44
CA ALA A 57 -16.64 -18.17 -3.38
C ALA A 57 -15.86 -16.89 -3.09
N VAL A 58 -14.77 -17.05 -2.34
CA VAL A 58 -13.79 -15.99 -2.10
C VAL A 58 -12.98 -15.75 -3.37
N VAL A 59 -12.82 -14.48 -3.75
CA VAL A 59 -11.96 -14.09 -4.87
C VAL A 59 -10.50 -14.17 -4.41
N VAL A 60 -9.72 -15.05 -5.01
CA VAL A 60 -8.29 -15.19 -4.73
C VAL A 60 -7.50 -14.41 -5.79
N PHE A 61 -7.04 -13.21 -5.44
CA PHE A 61 -6.11 -12.44 -6.29
C PHE A 61 -4.72 -13.09 -6.20
N ASP A 62 -4.29 -13.68 -7.32
CA ASP A 62 -3.14 -14.58 -7.40
C ASP A 62 -1.81 -13.85 -7.63
N THR A 63 -1.85 -12.65 -8.21
CA THR A 63 -0.67 -11.81 -8.43
C THR A 63 -0.62 -10.71 -7.39
N VAL A 64 0.41 -10.73 -6.53
CA VAL A 64 0.60 -9.74 -5.45
C VAL A 64 1.74 -8.78 -5.82
N TYR A 65 1.47 -7.48 -5.82
CA TYR A 65 2.46 -6.44 -6.09
C TYR A 65 3.13 -5.92 -4.82
N ILE A 66 2.34 -5.68 -3.77
CA ILE A 66 2.84 -5.29 -2.44
C ILE A 66 2.06 -6.06 -1.37
N ASN A 67 2.73 -6.33 -0.24
CA ASN A 67 2.13 -6.98 0.92
C ASN A 67 2.85 -6.57 2.22
N PHE A 68 2.94 -5.27 2.47
CA PHE A 68 3.54 -4.75 3.70
C PHE A 68 2.75 -5.20 4.93
N GLY A 69 3.47 -5.65 5.95
CA GLY A 69 2.88 -6.29 7.13
C GLY A 69 2.34 -7.71 6.86
N ASN A 70 2.50 -8.27 5.66
CA ASN A 70 2.13 -9.64 5.28
C ASN A 70 0.67 -10.04 5.60
N GLY A 71 -0.26 -9.07 5.53
CA GLY A 71 -1.66 -9.29 5.89
C GLY A 71 -2.48 -10.04 4.84
N TYR A 72 -2.15 -9.93 3.55
CA TYR A 72 -2.89 -10.61 2.47
C TYR A 72 -2.33 -12.02 2.21
N ASN A 73 -3.21 -13.02 2.16
CA ASN A 73 -2.86 -14.40 1.85
C ASN A 73 -3.36 -14.79 0.44
N SER A 74 -2.43 -14.87 -0.52
CA SER A 74 -2.71 -15.19 -1.92
C SER A 74 -3.19 -16.62 -2.19
N LYS A 75 -3.19 -17.51 -1.19
CA LYS A 75 -3.78 -18.85 -1.30
C LYS A 75 -5.26 -18.88 -0.91
N THR A 76 -5.71 -17.91 -0.11
CA THR A 76 -7.07 -17.87 0.45
C THR A 76 -7.88 -16.67 -0.01
N GLY A 77 -7.23 -15.61 -0.51
CA GLY A 77 -7.90 -14.36 -0.86
C GLY A 77 -8.26 -13.49 0.35
N VAL A 78 -7.83 -13.88 1.56
CA VAL A 78 -8.19 -13.19 2.81
C VAL A 78 -7.07 -12.24 3.22
N PHE A 79 -7.48 -11.02 3.59
CA PHE A 79 -6.63 -10.07 4.30
C PHE A 79 -6.90 -10.15 5.80
N THR A 80 -5.84 -10.34 6.59
CA THR A 80 -5.87 -10.30 8.05
C THR A 80 -5.11 -9.07 8.54
N ALA A 81 -5.79 -8.19 9.28
CA ALA A 81 -5.15 -7.01 9.86
C ALA A 81 -4.14 -7.42 10.94
N THR A 82 -2.86 -7.10 10.73
CA THR A 82 -1.81 -7.36 11.72
C THR A 82 -1.74 -6.31 12.83
N LYS A 83 -2.43 -5.18 12.64
CA LYS A 83 -2.50 -4.06 13.60
C LYS A 83 -3.92 -3.52 13.65
N ALA A 84 -4.39 -3.09 14.83
CA ALA A 84 -5.66 -2.39 14.94
C ALA A 84 -5.59 -1.02 14.25
N GLY A 85 -6.66 -0.63 13.55
CA GLY A 85 -6.70 0.66 12.87
C GLY A 85 -7.84 0.81 11.88
N VAL A 86 -7.85 1.96 11.20
CA VAL A 86 -8.74 2.23 10.07
C VAL A 86 -8.04 1.77 8.80
N TYR A 87 -8.74 0.95 8.01
CA TYR A 87 -8.30 0.47 6.71
C TYR A 87 -9.21 1.02 5.63
N VAL A 88 -8.65 1.25 4.45
CA VAL A 88 -9.41 1.62 3.25
C VAL A 88 -9.19 0.52 2.22
N PHE A 89 -10.28 -0.12 1.79
CA PHE A 89 -10.25 -1.13 0.75
C PHE A 89 -10.80 -0.55 -0.54
N HIS A 90 -10.00 -0.64 -1.61
CA HIS A 90 -10.42 -0.34 -2.96
C HIS A 90 -10.46 -1.63 -3.78
N LEU A 91 -11.54 -1.82 -4.53
CA LEU A 91 -11.66 -2.94 -5.45
C LEU A 91 -12.27 -2.45 -6.76
N HIS A 92 -11.66 -2.89 -7.87
CA HIS A 92 -12.18 -2.70 -9.21
C HIS A 92 -12.44 -4.07 -9.84
N THR A 93 -13.57 -4.20 -10.51
CA THR A 93 -14.05 -5.43 -11.12
C THR A 93 -14.43 -5.17 -12.56
N LEU A 94 -14.20 -6.15 -13.42
CA LEU A 94 -14.60 -6.12 -14.81
C LEU A 94 -15.37 -7.40 -15.13
N SER A 95 -16.62 -7.24 -15.55
CA SER A 95 -17.42 -8.34 -16.12
C SER A 95 -17.08 -8.50 -17.60
N ALA A 96 -16.91 -9.75 -18.02
CA ALA A 96 -16.76 -10.12 -19.42
C ALA A 96 -18.10 -10.04 -20.18
N PHE A 97 -18.07 -10.20 -21.51
CA PHE A 97 -19.27 -10.26 -22.35
C PHE A 97 -20.29 -11.28 -21.83
N LYS A 98 -21.57 -10.87 -21.75
CA LYS A 98 -22.67 -11.66 -21.15
C LYS A 98 -22.43 -12.09 -19.70
N GLY A 99 -21.43 -11.51 -19.05
CA GLY A 99 -21.01 -11.84 -17.70
C GLY A 99 -21.73 -11.00 -16.64
N VAL A 100 -21.74 -11.54 -15.43
CA VAL A 100 -22.18 -10.82 -14.23
C VAL A 100 -20.99 -10.75 -13.28
N ALA A 101 -20.61 -9.53 -12.89
CA ALA A 101 -19.73 -9.30 -11.77
C ALA A 101 -20.58 -8.86 -10.59
N TYR A 102 -20.76 -9.74 -9.60
CA TYR A 102 -21.30 -9.37 -8.30
C TYR A 102 -20.27 -9.73 -7.24
N VAL A 103 -19.67 -8.72 -6.65
CA VAL A 103 -18.59 -8.90 -5.67
C VAL A 103 -18.90 -8.07 -4.44
N GLY A 104 -18.64 -8.65 -3.26
CA GLY A 104 -18.80 -7.99 -1.97
C GLY A 104 -17.48 -7.96 -1.21
N LEU A 105 -17.27 -6.91 -0.42
CA LEU A 105 -16.28 -6.88 0.64
C LEU A 105 -16.93 -7.38 1.94
N PHE A 106 -16.32 -8.39 2.55
CA PHE A 106 -16.79 -8.99 3.79
C PHE A 106 -15.79 -8.72 4.91
N LEU A 107 -16.28 -8.31 6.07
CA LEU A 107 -15.51 -8.26 7.31
C LEU A 107 -16.08 -9.32 8.25
N ASN A 108 -15.30 -10.36 8.54
CA ASN A 108 -15.69 -11.47 9.41
C ASN A 108 -17.08 -12.02 9.03
N ASP A 109 -17.22 -12.43 7.78
CA ASP A 109 -18.45 -12.97 7.17
C ASP A 109 -19.64 -12.00 7.03
N VAL A 110 -19.50 -10.76 7.51
CA VAL A 110 -20.52 -9.71 7.34
C VAL A 110 -20.19 -8.85 6.12
N GLN A 111 -21.07 -8.87 5.11
CA GLN A 111 -20.94 -8.02 3.92
C GLN A 111 -21.02 -6.54 4.32
N ARG A 112 -20.02 -5.74 3.91
CA ARG A 112 -19.92 -4.31 4.20
C ARG A 112 -20.32 -3.45 3.01
N VAL A 113 -19.83 -3.82 1.84
CA VAL A 113 -20.14 -3.13 0.57
C VAL A 113 -20.18 -4.16 -0.55
N SER A 114 -20.91 -3.87 -1.62
CA SER A 114 -20.88 -4.66 -2.85
C SER A 114 -20.89 -3.80 -4.09
N SER A 115 -20.40 -4.39 -5.17
CA SER A 115 -20.42 -3.87 -6.53
C SER A 115 -21.17 -4.86 -7.41
N PHE A 116 -21.97 -4.33 -8.33
CA PHE A 116 -22.71 -5.11 -9.31
C PHE A 116 -22.48 -4.52 -10.71
N GLY A 117 -22.09 -5.37 -11.65
CA GLY A 117 -22.01 -5.06 -13.06
C GLY A 117 -22.57 -6.21 -13.88
N LYS A 118 -23.57 -5.91 -14.71
CA LYS A 118 -24.14 -6.85 -15.67
C LYS A 118 -24.36 -6.11 -16.98
N THR A 119 -24.03 -6.77 -18.08
CA THR A 119 -24.33 -6.28 -19.41
C THR A 119 -24.52 -7.47 -20.34
N ASP A 120 -25.34 -7.30 -21.37
CA ASP A 120 -25.66 -8.36 -22.31
C ASP A 120 -24.56 -8.48 -23.37
N ASN A 121 -24.28 -7.41 -24.11
CA ASN A 121 -23.34 -7.45 -25.26
C ASN A 121 -22.16 -6.49 -25.12
N ALA A 122 -21.76 -6.14 -23.89
CA ALA A 122 -20.59 -5.29 -23.64
C ALA A 122 -19.76 -5.82 -22.46
N PHE A 123 -18.78 -5.02 -22.02
CA PHE A 123 -18.13 -5.16 -20.73
C PHE A 123 -18.76 -4.18 -19.74
N ALA A 124 -18.88 -4.57 -18.47
CA ALA A 124 -19.23 -3.63 -17.40
C ALA A 124 -18.15 -3.64 -16.32
N SER A 125 -17.75 -2.45 -15.89
CA SER A 125 -16.82 -2.25 -14.77
C SER A 125 -17.58 -1.83 -13.52
N GLY A 126 -17.13 -2.29 -12.36
CA GLY A 126 -17.68 -1.91 -11.07
C GLY A 126 -16.56 -1.63 -10.08
N GLY A 127 -16.65 -0.51 -9.37
CA GLY A 127 -15.71 -0.13 -8.32
C GLY A 127 -16.39 -0.11 -6.95
N MET A 128 -15.64 -0.43 -5.91
CA MET A 128 -16.06 -0.19 -4.53
C MET A 128 -14.91 0.40 -3.72
N LEU A 129 -15.27 1.27 -2.77
CA LEU A 129 -14.41 1.85 -1.77
C LEU A 129 -15.13 1.75 -0.44
N SER A 130 -14.47 1.19 0.58
CA SER A 130 -15.03 1.13 1.93
C SER A 130 -13.95 1.41 2.97
N PRO A 131 -14.10 2.48 3.79
CA PRO A 131 -13.37 2.57 5.04
C PRO A 131 -13.94 1.54 6.02
N VAL A 132 -13.07 0.80 6.70
CA VAL A 132 -13.45 -0.23 7.68
C VAL A 132 -12.51 -0.11 8.88
N PHE A 133 -13.07 0.00 10.07
CA PHE A 133 -12.29 -0.10 11.30
C PHE A 133 -12.12 -1.58 11.67
N ILE A 134 -10.88 -2.01 11.86
CA ILE A 134 -10.53 -3.39 12.23
C ILE A 134 -9.73 -3.37 13.53
N THR A 135 -10.18 -4.14 14.51
CA THR A 135 -9.45 -4.42 15.74
C THR A 135 -8.64 -5.69 15.57
N CYS A 136 -7.37 -5.70 15.96
CA CYS A 136 -6.59 -6.94 16.08
C CYS A 136 -7.07 -7.71 17.32
N HIS A 137 -7.27 -9.02 17.20
CA HIS A 137 -7.49 -9.93 18.31
C HIS A 137 -6.35 -10.93 18.39
#